data_AF-E3CNR4-F1
#
_entry.id   AF-E3CNR4-F1
#
_cell.length_a   1.000
_cell.length_b   1.000
_cell.length_c   1.000
_cell.angle_alpha   90.00
_cell.angle_beta   90.00
_cell.angle_gamma   90.00
#
_symmetry.space_group_name_H-M   'P 1'
#
loop_
_entity.id
_entity.type
_entity.pdbx_description
1 polymer ?
#
loop_
_entity_poly.entity_id
_entity_poly.type
_entity_poly.pdbx_seq_one_letter_code
_entity_poly.pdbx_strand_id
1 'polypeptide(L)'
;MTWLLHQNVVFLVFLAGLFTWGCTIVGSAIVFFFKNISRKLLDIMMAFTAGAMIFVVTEELIPESQTNGNTDVATLGLMVGFVVMMVMDVALG
;
A
#
# COMPACT_ATOMS: atom_id res chain seq x y z
N MET A 1 25.43 0.05 -9.83
CA MET A 1 24.00 0.43 -9.94
C MET A 1 23.71 1.23 -11.23
N THR A 2 24.49 1.05 -12.30
CA THR A 2 24.34 1.79 -13.57
C THR A 2 23.71 0.94 -14.69
N TRP A 3 23.60 -0.39 -14.51
CA TRP A 3 23.02 -1.30 -15.52
C TRP A 3 21.47 -1.34 -15.49
N LEU A 4 20.84 -1.00 -14.37
CA LEU A 4 19.38 -0.96 -14.20
C LEU A 4 18.74 0.26 -14.88
N LEU A 5 19.47 1.37 -14.98
CA LEU A 5 18.99 2.62 -15.60
C LEU A 5 19.01 2.57 -17.15
N HIS A 6 19.67 1.57 -17.75
CA HIS A 6 19.70 1.35 -19.19
C HIS A 6 18.62 0.34 -19.65
N GLN A 7 17.90 -0.28 -18.72
CA GLN A 7 16.78 -1.17 -19.01
C GLN A 7 15.46 -0.39 -19.02
N ASN A 8 14.50 -0.89 -19.78
CA ASN A 8 13.24 -0.19 -19.99
C ASN A 8 12.47 -0.11 -18.66
N VAL A 9 12.16 1.10 -18.18
CA VAL A 9 11.46 1.33 -16.89
C VAL A 9 10.17 0.51 -16.77
N VAL A 10 9.51 0.26 -17.90
CA VAL A 10 8.31 -0.59 -18.00
C VAL A 10 8.58 -2.03 -17.55
N PHE A 11 9.71 -2.61 -17.94
CA PHE A 11 10.06 -3.98 -17.56
C PHE A 11 10.39 -4.08 -16.07
N LEU A 12 11.01 -3.04 -15.49
CA LEU A 12 11.33 -3.00 -14.05
C LEU A 12 10.04 -2.93 -13.22
N VAL A 13 9.13 -2.00 -13.53
CA VAL A 13 7.86 -1.85 -12.79
C VAL A 13 6.99 -3.10 -12.94
N PHE A 14 7.02 -3.74 -14.12
CA PHE A 14 6.34 -5.01 -14.33
C PHE A 14 6.88 -6.13 -13.43
N LEU A 15 8.21 -6.30 -13.38
CA LEU A 15 8.83 -7.33 -12.54
C LEU A 15 8.62 -7.05 -11.04
N ALA A 16 8.71 -5.78 -10.62
CA ALA A 16 8.42 -5.36 -9.26
C ALA A 16 6.96 -5.62 -8.86
N GLY A 17 6.01 -5.36 -9.76
CA GLY A 17 4.59 -5.68 -9.57
C GLY A 17 4.34 -7.18 -9.41
N LEU A 18 4.94 -8.02 -10.27
CA LEU A 18 4.85 -9.47 -10.16
C LEU A 18 5.42 -9.99 -8.84
N PHE A 19 6.51 -9.38 -8.36
CA PHE A 19 7.10 -9.73 -7.08
C PHE A 19 6.15 -9.42 -5.91
N THR A 20 5.61 -8.20 -5.84
CA THR A 20 4.63 -7.82 -4.79
C THR A 20 3.41 -8.74 -4.82
N TRP A 21 2.88 -9.04 -6.00
CA TRP A 21 1.73 -9.93 -6.14
C TRP A 21 2.05 -11.37 -5.72
N GLY A 22 3.26 -11.85 -6.04
CA GLY A 22 3.77 -13.13 -5.56
C GLY A 22 3.83 -13.21 -4.03
N CYS A 23 4.33 -12.17 -3.37
CA CYS A 23 4.32 -12.10 -1.90
C CYS A 23 2.90 -12.16 -1.32
N THR A 24 1.92 -11.48 -1.94
CA THR A 24 0.51 -11.54 -1.51
C THR A 24 -0.08 -12.94 -1.66
N ILE A 25 0.20 -13.64 -2.77
CA ILE A 25 -0.27 -15.01 -2.99
C ILE A 25 0.30 -15.94 -1.91
N VAL A 26 1.61 -15.88 -1.67
CA VAL A 26 2.27 -16.71 -0.65
C VAL A 26 1.70 -16.43 0.75
N GLY A 27 1.53 -15.15 1.11
CA GLY A 27 0.95 -14.76 2.41
C GLY A 27 -0.48 -15.26 2.58
N SER A 28 -1.34 -15.11 1.56
CA SER A 28 -2.72 -15.59 1.59
C SER A 28 -2.81 -17.13 1.63
N ALA A 29 -1.93 -17.84 0.90
CA ALA A 29 -1.89 -19.29 0.86
C ALA A 29 -1.60 -19.91 2.23
N ILE A 30 -0.71 -19.28 3.02
CA ILE A 30 -0.36 -19.74 4.37
C ILE A 30 -1.59 -19.72 5.30
N VAL A 31 -2.47 -18.72 5.15
CA VAL A 31 -3.70 -18.60 5.96
C VAL A 31 -4.66 -19.78 5.73
N PHE A 32 -4.70 -20.36 4.52
CA PHE A 32 -5.56 -21.51 4.23
C PHE A 32 -5.13 -22.80 4.95
N PHE A 33 -3.85 -22.97 5.25
CA PHE A 33 -3.37 -24.13 6.01
C PHE A 33 -3.75 -24.04 7.50
N PHE A 34 -3.85 -22.83 8.04
CA PHE A 34 -4.25 -22.58 9.43
C PHE A 34 -5.76 -22.25 9.51
N LYS A 35 -6.60 -23.25 9.22
CA LYS A 35 -8.08 -23.10 9.18
C LYS A 35 -8.73 -22.67 10.51
N ASN A 36 -8.01 -22.75 11.64
CA ASN A 36 -8.47 -22.31 12.97
C ASN A 36 -7.56 -21.22 13.55
N ILE A 37 -7.39 -20.10 12.85
CA ILE A 37 -6.76 -18.91 13.43
C ILE A 37 -7.74 -18.25 14.40
N SER A 38 -7.29 -17.95 15.63
CA SER A 38 -8.07 -17.14 16.56
C SER A 38 -8.27 -15.73 15.97
N ARG A 39 -9.51 -15.20 16.00
CA ARG A 39 -9.81 -13.84 15.49
C ARG A 39 -8.84 -12.79 16.01
N LYS A 40 -8.44 -12.92 17.27
CA LYS A 40 -7.45 -12.05 17.93
C LYS A 40 -6.10 -11.99 17.21
N LEU A 41 -5.61 -13.10 16.67
CA LEU A 41 -4.36 -13.11 15.91
C LEU A 41 -4.51 -12.41 14.56
N LEU A 42 -5.63 -12.62 13.87
CA LEU A 42 -5.93 -11.95 12.61
C LEU A 42 -6.03 -10.43 12.80
N ASP A 43 -6.73 -9.99 13.85
CA ASP A 43 -6.87 -8.57 14.19
C ASP A 43 -5.50 -7.93 14.50
N ILE A 44 -4.61 -8.64 15.20
CA ILE A 44 -3.24 -8.16 15.47
C ILE A 44 -2.44 -8.01 14.16
N MET A 45 -2.57 -8.95 13.23
CA MET A 45 -1.87 -8.86 11.94
C MET A 45 -2.40 -7.72 11.08
N MET A 46 -3.72 -7.54 11.02
CA MET A 46 -4.34 -6.41 10.31
C MET A 46 -3.94 -5.07 10.94
N ALA A 47 -3.91 -4.98 12.28
CA ALA A 47 -3.44 -3.78 12.98
C ALA A 47 -1.97 -3.46 12.68
N PHE A 48 -1.12 -4.48 12.58
CA PHE A 48 0.28 -4.31 12.18
C PHE A 48 0.42 -3.77 10.76
N THR A 49 -0.32 -4.33 9.79
CA THR A 49 -0.33 -3.83 8.40
C THR A 49 -0.87 -2.41 8.31
N ALA A 50 -1.96 -2.10 9.00
CA ALA A 50 -2.50 -0.74 9.05
C ALA A 50 -1.49 0.25 9.63
N GLY A 51 -0.79 -0.13 10.70
CA GLY A 51 0.28 0.69 11.31
C GLY A 51 1.45 0.96 10.36
N ALA A 52 1.92 -0.06 9.64
CA ALA A 52 3.00 0.09 8.66
C ALA A 52 2.63 1.08 7.53
N MET A 53 1.40 1.00 7.02
CA MET A 53 0.94 1.91 5.96
C MET A 53 0.77 3.35 6.48
N ILE A 54 0.29 3.56 7.70
CA ILE A 54 0.20 4.91 8.31
C ILE A 54 1.59 5.54 8.46
N PHE A 55 2.59 4.76 8.89
CA PHE A 55 3.97 5.23 9.02
C PHE A 55 4.54 5.69 7.68
N VAL A 56 4.48 4.85 6.64
CA VAL A 56 4.96 5.18 5.29
C VAL A 56 4.25 6.41 4.72
N VAL A 57 2.93 6.52 4.91
CA VAL A 57 2.17 7.68 4.45
C VAL A 57 2.66 8.97 5.12
N THR A 58 2.89 8.93 6.43
CA THR A 58 3.23 10.13 7.21
C THR A 58 4.66 10.59 6.98
N GLU A 59 5.61 9.65 6.94
CA GLU A 59 7.04 9.96 6.86
C GLU A 59 7.53 10.15 5.42
N GLU A 60 6.91 9.49 4.43
CA GLU A 60 7.37 9.54 3.04
C GLU A 60 6.34 10.24 2.14
N LEU A 61 5.10 9.74 2.06
CA LEU A 61 4.14 10.19 1.04
C LEU A 61 3.64 11.62 1.24
N ILE A 62 3.28 12.02 2.47
CA ILE A 62 2.84 13.39 2.77
C ILE A 62 3.94 14.42 2.46
N PRO A 63 5.17 14.31 3.01
CA PRO A 63 6.22 15.29 2.72
C PRO A 63 6.66 15.29 1.24
N GLU A 64 6.71 14.12 0.60
CA GLU A 64 7.05 14.05 -0.83
C GLU A 64 5.97 14.75 -1.69
N SER A 65 4.68 14.57 -1.37
CA SER A 65 3.59 15.24 -2.08
C SER A 65 3.63 16.76 -1.98
N GLN A 66 4.19 17.31 -0.90
CA GLN A 66 4.28 18.75 -0.65
C GLN A 66 5.59 19.39 -1.15
N THR A 67 6.58 18.58 -1.55
CA THR A 67 7.92 19.04 -1.96
C THR A 67 7.91 19.94 -3.20
N ASN A 68 6.89 19.82 -4.08
CA ASN A 68 6.75 20.63 -5.29
C ASN A 68 6.16 22.04 -5.06
N GLY A 69 6.00 22.48 -3.80
CA GLY A 69 5.57 23.85 -3.46
C GLY A 69 4.08 24.14 -3.63
N ASN A 70 3.28 23.18 -4.10
CA ASN A 70 1.83 23.30 -4.26
C ASN A 70 1.08 22.50 -3.17
N THR A 71 1.22 22.96 -1.93
CA THR A 71 0.66 22.30 -0.73
C THR A 71 -0.85 22.17 -0.81
N ASP A 72 -1.54 23.17 -1.35
CA ASP A 72 -3.00 23.21 -1.40
C ASP A 72 -3.56 22.12 -2.32
N VAL A 73 -2.95 21.91 -3.50
CA VAL A 73 -3.39 20.87 -4.44
C VAL A 73 -3.04 19.47 -3.91
N ALA A 74 -1.88 19.30 -3.27
CA ALA A 74 -1.51 18.03 -2.65
C ALA A 74 -2.48 17.64 -1.53
N THR A 75 -2.81 18.59 -0.64
CA THR A 75 -3.77 18.36 0.44
C THR A 75 -5.19 18.14 -0.08
N LEU A 76 -5.62 18.86 -1.12
CA LEU A 76 -6.93 18.65 -1.73
C LEU A 76 -7.03 17.27 -2.39
N GLY A 77 -5.96 16.83 -3.08
CA GLY A 77 -5.85 15.47 -3.62
C GLY A 77 -5.94 14.39 -2.55
N LEU A 78 -5.26 14.58 -1.41
CA LEU A 78 -5.33 13.68 -0.26
C LEU A 78 -6.75 13.62 0.31
N MET A 79 -7.41 14.76 0.52
CA MET A 79 -8.79 14.81 1.04
C MET A 79 -9.76 14.11 0.10
N VAL A 80 -9.68 14.36 -1.21
CA VAL A 80 -10.53 13.71 -2.20
C VAL A 80 -10.30 12.21 -2.23
N GLY A 81 -9.04 11.75 -2.24
CA GLY A 81 -8.70 10.33 -2.21
C GLY A 81 -9.22 9.63 -0.95
N PHE A 82 -9.08 10.28 0.21
CA PHE A 82 -9.61 9.76 1.48
C PHE A 82 -11.14 9.65 1.45
N VAL A 83 -11.85 10.68 0.97
CA VAL A 83 -13.32 10.65 0.84
C VAL A 83 -13.77 9.54 -0.12
N VAL A 84 -13.12 9.39 -1.28
CA VAL A 84 -13.46 8.34 -2.24
C VAL A 84 -13.27 6.95 -1.64
N MET A 85 -12.17 6.73 -0.92
CA MET A 85 -11.92 5.46 -0.22
C MET A 85 -12.96 5.21 0.87
N MET A 86 -13.31 6.20 1.68
CA MET A 86 -14.35 6.09 2.72
C MET A 86 -15.73 5.77 2.12
N VAL A 87 -16.10 6.45 1.03
CA VAL A 87 -17.37 6.18 0.32
C VAL A 87 -17.38 4.76 -0.24
N MET A 88 -16.26 4.31 -0.81
CA MET A 88 -16.14 2.96 -1.37
C MET A 88 -16.22 1.88 -0.28
N ASP A 89 -15.58 2.10 0.87
CA ASP A 89 -15.65 1.18 2.01
C ASP A 89 -17.08 1.10 2.57
N VAL A 90 -17.77 2.24 2.72
CA VAL A 90 -19.18 2.26 3.19
C VAL A 90 -20.17 1.69 2.16
N ALA A 91 -19.89 1.84 0.86
CA ALA A 91 -20.78 1.36 -0.20
C ALA A 91 -20.60 -0.13 -0.53
N LEU A 92 -19.38 -0.67 -0.35
CA LEU A 92 -19.05 -2.07 -0.64
C LEU A 92 -18.95 -2.96 0.61
N GLY A 93 -18.78 -2.36 1.80
CA GLY A 93 -18.77 -3.02 3.11
C GLY A 93 -20.16 -3.28 3.66
#